data_AF-A0A7W0ZML6-F1
#
_entry.id   AF-A0A7W0ZML6-F1
#
_cell.length_a   1.000
_cell.length_b   1.000
_cell.length_c   1.000
_cell.angle_alpha   90.00
_cell.angle_beta   90.00
_cell.angle_gamma   90.00
#
_symmetry.space_group_name_H-M   'P 1'
#
loop_
_entity.id
_entity.type
_entity.pdbx_description
1 polymer ?
#
loop_
_entity_poly.entity_id
_entity_poly.type
_entity_poly.pdbx_seq_one_letter_code
_entity_poly.pdbx_strand_id
1 'polypeptide(L)'
;AASIFWKSSVHRWQSGKHKPLPTLGRKYEEQFRQFLLGNEDFPEKATLWLSVITDNQLWNYFTFPYGCKINGYWRKRFQFFGLEIALFLGNLVPPNIQQFCLVHSTEHYISMSKAADNMVLTHAGKLQAKSKPVGSLRKEFGVSNDS
;
A
#
# COMPACT_ATOMS: atom_id res chain seq x y z
N ALA A 1 0.61 -3.45 -9.95
CA ALA A 1 0.15 -3.30 -8.53
C ALA A 1 -0.09 -4.65 -7.85
N ALA A 2 -0.98 -5.51 -8.37
CA ALA A 2 -1.31 -6.81 -7.76
C ALA A 2 -0.08 -7.68 -7.42
N SER A 3 0.90 -7.74 -8.33
CA SER A 3 2.16 -8.47 -8.14
C SER A 3 2.99 -7.99 -6.94
N ILE A 4 2.95 -6.68 -6.64
CA ILE A 4 3.66 -6.09 -5.50
C ILE A 4 2.99 -6.53 -4.20
N PHE A 5 1.66 -6.46 -4.13
CA PHE A 5 0.92 -6.93 -2.95
C PHE A 5 1.13 -8.42 -2.70
N TRP A 6 1.07 -9.25 -3.74
CA TRP A 6 1.30 -10.69 -3.62
C TRP A 6 2.73 -11.02 -3.15
N LYS A 7 3.76 -10.43 -3.78
CA LYS A 7 5.17 -10.62 -3.35
C LYS A 7 5.41 -10.13 -1.92
N SER A 8 4.70 -9.08 -1.50
CA SER A 8 4.81 -8.57 -0.12
C SER A 8 4.17 -9.49 0.91
N SER A 9 3.20 -10.34 0.53
CA SER A 9 2.51 -11.23 1.46
C SER A 9 3.11 -12.61 1.59
N VAL A 10 3.71 -13.16 0.53
CA VAL A 10 4.24 -14.54 0.53
C VAL A 10 5.61 -14.67 1.22
N HIS A 11 6.29 -13.55 1.46
CA HIS A 11 7.53 -13.52 2.21
C HIS A 11 7.36 -12.77 3.53
N ARG A 12 8.01 -13.26 4.59
CA ARG A 12 8.05 -12.59 5.90
C ARG A 12 9.08 -11.46 5.89
N TRP A 13 8.77 -10.41 5.14
CA TRP A 13 9.55 -9.18 5.15
C TRP A 13 9.47 -8.55 6.55
N GLN A 14 10.63 -8.16 7.09
CA GLN A 14 10.73 -7.45 8.36
C GLN A 14 11.07 -5.99 8.08
N SER A 15 10.29 -5.07 8.64
CA SER A 15 10.62 -3.65 8.63
C SER A 15 11.15 -3.25 10.02
N GLY A 16 12.45 -2.93 10.10
CA GLY A 16 13.11 -2.55 11.35
C GLY A 16 13.08 -3.65 12.42
N LYS A 17 13.05 -3.26 13.71
CA LYS A 17 13.02 -4.19 14.85
C LYS A 17 11.60 -4.75 15.11
N HIS A 18 11.13 -5.71 14.31
CA HIS A 18 9.97 -6.59 14.64
C HIS A 18 8.54 -6.16 14.22
N LYS A 19 8.33 -5.58 13.03
CA LYS A 19 6.96 -5.57 12.46
C LYS A 19 6.92 -6.34 11.14
N PRO A 20 6.24 -7.50 11.09
CA PRO A 20 6.00 -8.18 9.83
C PRO A 20 5.11 -7.30 8.94
N LEU A 21 5.41 -7.29 7.64
CA LEU A 21 4.51 -6.62 6.69
C LEU A 21 3.13 -7.30 6.71
N PRO A 22 2.05 -6.55 6.43
CA PRO A 22 0.71 -7.12 6.39
C PRO A 22 0.60 -8.23 5.34
N THR A 23 0.15 -9.43 5.72
CA THR A 23 -0.09 -10.58 4.82
C THR A 23 -1.48 -10.49 4.19
N LEU A 24 -1.67 -11.04 2.98
CA LEU A 24 -2.99 -11.03 2.32
C LEU A 24 -3.89 -12.10 2.94
N GLY A 25 -3.28 -13.10 3.60
CA GLY A 25 -3.95 -14.28 4.12
C GLY A 25 -4.07 -15.33 3.03
N ARG A 26 -4.02 -16.61 3.41
CA ARG A 26 -3.90 -17.74 2.48
C ARG A 26 -4.90 -17.70 1.31
N LYS A 27 -6.16 -17.34 1.59
CA LYS A 27 -7.21 -17.23 0.57
C LYS A 27 -6.83 -16.22 -0.52
N TYR A 28 -6.55 -14.98 -0.13
CA TYR A 28 -6.24 -13.94 -1.11
C TYR A 28 -4.85 -14.17 -1.74
N GLU A 29 -3.88 -14.71 -1.01
CA GLU A 29 -2.58 -15.09 -1.58
C GLU A 29 -2.74 -16.04 -2.78
N GLU A 30 -3.60 -17.05 -2.65
CA GLU A 30 -3.84 -17.99 -3.75
C GLU A 30 -4.63 -17.35 -4.89
N GLN A 31 -5.71 -16.62 -4.61
CA GLN A 31 -6.50 -15.94 -5.65
C GLN A 31 -5.64 -14.95 -6.46
N PHE A 32 -4.79 -14.17 -5.77
CA PHE A 32 -3.86 -13.27 -6.45
C PHE A 32 -2.79 -14.04 -7.22
N ARG A 33 -2.33 -15.21 -6.74
CA ARG A 33 -1.38 -16.05 -7.48
C ARG A 33 -1.98 -16.52 -8.80
N GLN A 34 -3.21 -17.02 -8.78
CA GLN A 34 -3.91 -17.51 -9.97
C GLN A 34 -4.17 -16.39 -10.97
N PHE A 35 -4.63 -15.23 -10.49
CA PHE A 35 -4.75 -14.03 -11.31
C PHE A 35 -3.44 -13.62 -11.98
N LEU A 36 -2.33 -13.60 -11.22
CA LEU A 36 -1.01 -13.24 -11.75
C LEU A 36 -0.44 -14.24 -12.75
N LEU A 37 -0.90 -15.50 -12.72
CA LEU A 37 -0.56 -16.53 -13.69
C LEU A 37 -1.49 -16.52 -14.93
N GLY A 38 -2.55 -15.71 -14.91
CA GLY A 38 -3.56 -15.68 -15.98
C GLY A 38 -4.55 -16.85 -15.92
N ASN A 39 -4.64 -17.57 -14.80
CA ASN A 39 -5.51 -18.73 -14.64
C ASN A 39 -6.92 -18.35 -14.14
N GLU A 40 -7.05 -17.24 -13.42
CA GLU A 40 -8.32 -16.74 -12.88
C GLU A 40 -8.43 -15.23 -13.05
N ASP A 41 -9.64 -14.71 -12.95
CA ASP A 41 -9.90 -13.27 -12.91
C ASP A 41 -9.40 -12.62 -11.61
N PHE A 42 -9.41 -11.29 -11.60
CA PHE A 42 -9.06 -10.54 -10.40
C PHE A 42 -10.03 -10.88 -9.25
N PRO A 43 -9.57 -10.99 -7.99
CA PRO A 43 -10.42 -11.51 -6.92
C PRO A 43 -11.69 -10.67 -6.72
N GLU A 44 -12.86 -11.31 -6.78
CA GLU A 44 -14.17 -10.64 -6.74
C GLU A 44 -14.37 -9.73 -5.51
N LYS A 45 -13.81 -10.14 -4.35
CA LYS A 45 -13.89 -9.41 -3.08
C LYS A 45 -12.64 -8.56 -2.80
N ALA A 46 -11.93 -8.20 -3.86
CA ALA A 46 -10.85 -7.24 -3.86
C ALA A 46 -11.22 -5.98 -4.66
N THR A 47 -10.77 -4.83 -4.18
CA THR A 47 -10.94 -3.55 -4.88
C THR A 47 -9.60 -2.84 -4.94
N LEU A 48 -9.14 -2.53 -6.15
CA LEU A 48 -7.89 -1.83 -6.38
C LEU A 48 -8.17 -0.38 -6.77
N TRP A 49 -7.58 0.55 -6.04
CA TRP A 49 -7.63 1.98 -6.32
C TRP A 49 -6.26 2.49 -6.73
N LEU A 50 -6.28 3.47 -7.63
CA LEU A 50 -5.14 4.27 -8.01
C LEU A 50 -5.48 5.74 -7.81
N SER A 51 -4.58 6.43 -7.11
CA SER A 51 -4.68 7.86 -6.87
C SER A 51 -3.40 8.56 -7.28
N VAL A 52 -3.52 9.73 -7.91
CA VAL A 52 -2.40 10.63 -8.17
C VAL A 52 -2.23 11.56 -6.97
N ILE A 53 -1.02 11.61 -6.43
CA ILE A 53 -0.60 12.53 -5.37
C ILE A 53 -0.36 13.90 -6.01
N THR A 54 -1.02 14.94 -5.51
CA THR A 54 -0.93 16.28 -6.11
C THR A 54 0.25 17.11 -5.61
N ASP A 55 0.75 16.81 -4.41
CA ASP A 55 1.97 17.41 -3.88
C ASP A 55 3.23 16.79 -4.51
N ASN A 56 3.90 17.56 -5.36
CA ASN A 56 5.10 17.15 -6.07
C ASN A 56 6.31 16.89 -5.15
N GLN A 57 6.31 17.43 -3.93
CA GLN A 57 7.36 17.14 -2.94
C GLN A 57 7.34 15.67 -2.52
N LEU A 58 6.21 14.99 -2.74
CA LEU A 58 6.02 13.59 -2.39
C LEU A 58 6.31 12.62 -3.54
N TRP A 59 6.74 13.12 -4.71
CA TRP A 59 6.93 12.30 -5.89
C TRP A 59 8.29 11.59 -5.93
N ASN A 60 9.21 11.94 -5.04
CA ASN A 60 10.56 11.40 -5.01
C ASN A 60 10.73 10.17 -4.08
N TYR A 61 9.64 9.60 -3.55
CA TYR A 61 9.73 8.45 -2.68
C TYR A 61 8.73 7.34 -2.99
N PHE A 62 9.01 6.17 -2.43
CA PHE A 62 8.15 5.00 -2.46
C PHE A 62 8.12 4.36 -1.07
N THR A 63 7.12 3.52 -0.83
CA THR A 63 6.97 2.79 0.45
C THR A 63 6.84 1.29 0.20
N PHE A 64 7.28 0.47 1.15
CA PHE A 64 6.83 -0.92 1.21
C PHE A 64 5.31 -0.99 1.41
N PRO A 65 4.62 -2.03 0.90
CA PRO A 65 3.21 -2.23 1.21
C PRO A 65 2.96 -2.29 2.72
N TYR A 66 2.02 -1.46 3.18
CA TYR A 66 1.58 -1.39 4.56
C TYR A 66 0.05 -1.34 4.61
N GLY A 67 -0.53 -1.54 5.79
CA GLY A 67 -1.97 -1.69 5.87
C GLY A 67 -2.48 -2.05 7.26
N CYS A 68 -3.79 -1.99 7.39
CA CYS A 68 -4.51 -2.29 8.62
C CYS A 68 -5.92 -2.80 8.30
N LYS A 69 -6.58 -3.33 9.32
CA LYS A 69 -8.01 -3.64 9.27
C LYS A 69 -8.79 -2.36 9.61
N ILE A 70 -9.82 -2.06 8.83
CA ILE A 70 -10.70 -0.89 9.00
C ILE A 70 -12.13 -1.39 8.84
N ASN A 71 -12.97 -1.15 9.85
CA ASN A 71 -14.42 -1.45 9.80
C ASN A 71 -14.76 -2.85 9.23
N GLY A 72 -13.98 -3.86 9.61
CA GLY A 72 -14.22 -5.25 9.21
C GLY A 72 -13.54 -5.71 7.91
N TYR A 73 -13.02 -4.82 7.08
CA TYR A 73 -12.25 -5.16 5.86
C TYR A 73 -10.77 -4.78 6.01
N TRP A 74 -9.90 -5.27 5.13
CA TRP A 74 -8.48 -4.92 5.12
C TRP A 74 -8.20 -3.85 4.08
N ARG A 75 -7.42 -2.84 4.46
CA ARG A 75 -6.85 -1.86 3.53
C ARG A 75 -5.34 -1.96 3.54
N LYS A 76 -4.77 -2.24 2.38
CA LYS A 76 -3.34 -2.20 2.12
C LYS A 76 -3.03 -1.13 1.11
N ARG A 77 -1.83 -0.57 1.16
CA ARG A 77 -1.41 0.45 0.20
C ARG A 77 0.09 0.56 0.15
N PHE A 78 0.57 1.18 -0.91
CA PHE A 78 1.92 1.68 -1.02
C PHE A 78 1.93 2.91 -1.92
N GLN A 79 2.99 3.69 -1.79
CA GLN A 79 3.26 4.81 -2.68
C GLN A 79 4.40 4.48 -3.62
N PHE A 80 4.29 4.98 -4.84
CA PHE A 80 5.27 4.80 -5.88
C PHE A 80 5.31 6.06 -6.75
N PHE A 81 6.25 6.95 -6.46
CA PHE A 81 6.57 8.13 -7.28
C PHE A 81 5.35 8.95 -7.72
N GLY A 82 4.67 9.56 -6.76
CA GLY A 82 3.49 10.41 -7.05
C GLY A 82 2.20 9.62 -7.24
N LEU A 83 2.23 8.29 -7.09
CA LEU A 83 1.03 7.45 -7.09
C LEU A 83 0.80 6.86 -5.70
N GLU A 84 -0.45 6.85 -5.23
CA GLU A 84 -0.90 6.01 -4.14
C GLU A 84 -1.75 4.87 -4.71
N ILE A 85 -1.35 3.63 -4.41
CA ILE A 85 -2.08 2.43 -4.79
C ILE A 85 -2.69 1.84 -3.52
N ALA A 86 -4.01 1.67 -3.48
CA ALA A 86 -4.71 1.06 -2.35
C ALA A 86 -5.47 -0.19 -2.77
N LEU A 87 -5.34 -1.25 -1.98
CA LEU A 87 -6.04 -2.51 -2.12
C LEU A 87 -6.94 -2.74 -0.91
N PHE A 88 -8.23 -2.90 -1.17
CA PHE A 88 -9.25 -3.22 -0.18
C PHE A 88 -9.67 -4.68 -0.34
N LEU A 89 -9.78 -5.42 0.76
CA LEU A 89 -10.09 -6.85 0.75
C LEU A 89 -11.17 -7.19 1.77
N GLY A 90 -12.17 -7.96 1.35
CA GLY A 90 -13.20 -8.51 2.22
C GLY A 90 -14.62 -8.18 1.77
N ASN A 91 -15.56 -8.96 2.30
CA ASN A 91 -16.99 -8.81 1.97
C ASN A 91 -17.62 -7.54 2.55
N LEU A 92 -16.92 -6.88 3.50
CA LEU A 92 -17.39 -5.67 4.16
C LEU A 92 -16.82 -4.39 3.53
N VAL A 93 -16.14 -4.49 2.38
CA VAL A 93 -15.75 -3.30 1.61
C VAL A 93 -17.04 -2.62 1.11
N PRO A 94 -17.27 -1.34 1.44
CA PRO A 94 -18.50 -0.65 1.04
C PRO A 94 -18.68 -0.54 -0.49
N PRO A 95 -19.91 -0.58 -1.03
CA PRO A 95 -20.16 -0.48 -2.48
C PRO A 95 -19.61 0.81 -3.12
N ASN A 96 -19.68 1.93 -2.40
CA ASN A 96 -19.11 3.21 -2.84
C ASN A 96 -17.57 3.17 -2.93
N ILE A 97 -16.91 2.19 -2.30
CA ILE A 97 -15.50 1.92 -2.52
C ILE A 97 -15.31 1.01 -3.74
N GLN A 98 -16.11 -0.06 -3.84
CA GLN A 98 -16.01 -1.05 -4.92
C GLN A 98 -16.24 -0.45 -6.31
N GLN A 99 -17.12 0.55 -6.46
CA GLN A 99 -17.43 1.16 -7.76
C GLN A 99 -16.24 1.85 -8.45
N PHE A 100 -15.21 2.22 -7.67
CA PHE A 100 -13.97 2.81 -8.16
C PHE A 100 -12.85 1.77 -8.38
N CYS A 101 -13.17 0.48 -8.39
CA CYS A 101 -12.19 -0.56 -8.66
C CYS A 101 -11.62 -0.39 -10.07
N LEU A 102 -10.31 -0.13 -10.18
CA LEU A 102 -9.63 0.06 -11.46
C LEU A 102 -9.76 -1.16 -12.39
N VAL A 103 -9.95 -2.36 -11.84
CA VAL A 103 -10.02 -3.60 -12.62
C VAL A 103 -11.44 -3.95 -13.05
N HIS A 104 -12.44 -3.72 -12.19
CA HIS A 104 -13.83 -4.12 -12.43
C HIS A 104 -14.75 -2.98 -12.85
N SER A 105 -14.36 -1.72 -12.63
CA SER A 105 -15.15 -0.56 -13.03
C SER A 105 -15.01 -0.33 -14.54
N THR A 106 -16.13 -0.15 -15.23
CA THR A 106 -16.15 0.16 -16.68
C THR A 106 -15.44 1.47 -17.01
N GLU A 107 -15.40 2.40 -16.05
CA GLU A 107 -14.84 3.74 -16.23
C GLU A 107 -13.36 3.83 -15.85
N HIS A 108 -12.77 2.77 -15.28
CA HIS A 108 -11.35 2.69 -14.91
C HIS A 108 -10.81 3.93 -14.17
N TYR A 109 -11.56 4.42 -13.18
CA TYR A 109 -11.28 5.67 -12.48
C TYR A 109 -9.85 5.76 -11.93
N ILE A 110 -9.18 6.86 -12.25
CA ILE A 110 -7.96 7.33 -11.58
C ILE A 110 -8.35 8.56 -10.77
N SER A 111 -8.22 8.47 -9.44
CA SER A 111 -8.62 9.59 -8.59
C SER A 111 -7.47 10.58 -8.40
N MET A 112 -7.79 11.86 -8.31
CA MET A 112 -6.84 12.91 -7.95
C MET A 112 -7.50 13.81 -6.92
N SER A 113 -6.97 13.84 -5.70
CA SER A 113 -7.55 14.67 -4.64
C SER A 113 -6.54 15.01 -3.57
N LYS A 114 -6.67 16.21 -2.98
CA LYS A 114 -5.90 16.59 -1.77
C LYS A 114 -6.13 15.62 -0.60
N ALA A 115 -7.23 14.86 -0.61
CA ALA A 115 -7.48 13.82 0.39
C ALA A 115 -6.49 12.65 0.27
N ALA A 116 -6.04 12.32 -0.94
CA ALA A 116 -4.96 11.34 -1.15
C ALA A 116 -3.65 11.86 -0.56
N ASP A 117 -3.30 13.13 -0.81
CA ASP A 117 -2.10 13.77 -0.25
C ASP A 117 -2.13 13.81 1.28
N ASN A 118 -3.26 14.20 1.87
CA ASN A 118 -3.44 14.19 3.32
C ASN A 118 -3.33 12.78 3.89
N MET A 119 -3.86 11.79 3.17
CA MET A 119 -3.81 10.38 3.57
C MET A 119 -2.37 9.83 3.51
N VAL A 120 -1.60 10.26 2.51
CA VAL A 120 -0.17 10.01 2.35
C VAL A 120 0.60 10.61 3.53
N LEU A 121 0.49 11.93 3.75
CA LEU A 121 1.19 12.66 4.82
C LEU A 121 0.87 12.10 6.21
N THR A 122 -0.40 11.79 6.47
CA THR A 122 -0.84 11.28 7.78
C THR A 122 -0.25 9.91 8.12
N HIS A 123 0.02 9.07 7.12
CA HIS A 123 0.44 7.68 7.36
C HIS A 123 1.89 7.41 6.99
N ALA A 124 2.33 7.81 5.79
CA ALA A 124 3.72 7.72 5.38
C ALA A 124 4.59 8.67 6.21
N GLY A 125 4.13 9.90 6.45
CA GLY A 125 4.83 10.86 7.31
C GLY A 125 5.04 10.35 8.74
N LYS A 126 4.02 9.68 9.34
CA LYS A 126 4.17 9.05 10.67
C LYS A 126 5.13 7.85 10.68
N LEU A 127 5.24 7.11 9.57
CA LEU A 127 6.18 6.00 9.44
C LEU A 127 7.62 6.51 9.22
N GLN A 128 7.79 7.52 8.37
CA GLN A 128 9.08 8.18 8.12
C GLN A 128 9.59 8.93 9.35
N ALA A 129 8.74 9.67 10.07
CA ALA A 129 9.13 10.35 11.31
C ALA A 129 9.60 9.40 12.41
N LYS A 130 9.21 8.12 12.35
CA LYS A 130 9.67 7.06 13.27
C LYS A 130 10.81 6.22 12.71
N SER A 131 11.21 6.46 11.47
CA SER A 131 12.31 5.76 10.83
C SER A 131 13.63 6.34 11.31
N LYS A 132 14.61 5.48 11.60
CA LYS A 132 15.96 5.90 11.96
C LYS A 132 16.85 5.78 10.73
N PRO A 133 17.68 6.80 10.42
CA PRO A 133 18.67 6.68 9.36
C PRO A 133 19.64 5.53 9.66
N VAL A 134 20.08 4.85 8.60
CA VAL A 134 20.97 3.68 8.67
C VAL A 134 22.26 3.94 7.90
N GLY A 135 23.38 3.43 8.42
CA GLY A 135 24.68 3.49 7.74
C GLY A 135 25.21 4.92 7.52
N SER A 136 25.68 5.18 6.30
CA SER A 136 26.25 6.48 5.88
C SER A 136 25.27 7.64 6.02
N LEU A 137 23.95 7.38 5.90
CA LEU A 137 22.91 8.39 6.07
C LEU A 137 22.84 8.95 7.49
N ARG A 138 23.34 8.24 8.52
CA ARG A 138 23.44 8.82 9.88
C ARG A 138 24.43 9.97 9.96
N LYS A 139 25.53 9.88 9.21
CA LYS A 139 26.59 10.88 9.21
C LYS A 139 26.14 12.16 8.49
N GLU A 140 25.35 11.99 7.45
CA GLU A 140 24.82 13.09 6.64
C GLU A 140 23.76 13.93 7.38
N PHE A 141 22.93 13.30 8.22
CA PHE A 141 21.90 13.98 9.01
C PHE A 141 22.29 14.25 10.48
N GLY A 142 23.58 14.15 10.83
CA GLY A 142 24.10 14.62 12.13
C GLY A 142 23.57 13.92 13.39
N VAL A 143 23.03 12.70 13.29
CA VAL A 143 22.54 11.97 14.48
C VAL A 143 23.72 11.26 15.15
N SER A 144 24.36 11.93 16.12
CA SER A 144 25.43 11.36 16.95
C SER A 144 24.88 10.33 17.93
N ASN A 145 25.64 9.24 18.14
CA ASN A 145 25.38 8.28 19.20
C ASN A 145 25.75 8.93 20.53
N ASP A 146 24.77 9.24 21.37
CA ASP A 146 25.02 9.30 22.81
C ASP A 146 24.87 7.89 23.39
N SER A 147 25.95 7.50 24.07
CA SER A 147 26.32 6.28 24.78
C SER A 147 25.19 5.47 25.43
#